data_AF-A0A1R3USY8-F1
#
_entry.id   AF-A0A1R3USY8-F1
#
_cell.length_a   1.000
_cell.length_b   1.000
_cell.length_c   1.000
_cell.angle_alpha   90.00
_cell.angle_beta   90.00
_cell.angle_gamma   90.00
#
_symmetry.space_group_name_H-M   'P 1'
#
loop_
_entity.id
_entity.type
_entity.pdbx_description
1 polymer ?
#
loop_
_entity_poly.entity_id
_entity_poly.type
_entity_poly.pdbx_seq_one_letter_code
_entity_poly.pdbx_strand_id
1 'polypeptide(L)'
;MNGTRRRVGIMVGIAAVLTAALYPLMDLWVLVAAPILLLFGGLVLMFGSTRPAVPGQTETPPDPFMESGPRNTRIKDAPLSSRDEHYSFLFSAMVMWRWTGTPDPRLRNPAGQAQRVVFEQAGKDVARFRPEHHDVARHQLAADLGVAVYAYEGALEVWAEDVELTLSDDDMTRLERLARVRKESVLWEVEKSVESAKRRYYADDVLATPGSAIVWDLVRGDVDVGRTHGLIETLARLAEASKGEDLSDLLTRLRGAAPEEFAFLGDPGPDAPDDSDAPDVHGFEAFDPHGASIDHGPPNAYEQARLILSLYNDDDEDTRTQDVHRQVQLLERAGAWDIARELRRLYPLPDDEDFEEAEPAHGRRSAFDLAGADWIGHETDTPTNTRNGDGAPLR
;
A
#
# COMPACT_ATOMS: atom_id res chain seq x y z
N MET A 1 -18.05 46.12 -18.41
CA MET A 1 -17.23 46.93 -17.47
C MET A 1 -17.54 46.71 -15.97
N ASN A 2 -18.45 45.79 -15.58
CA ASN A 2 -18.84 45.63 -14.16
C ASN A 2 -18.05 44.54 -13.39
N GLY A 3 -17.43 43.58 -14.11
CA GLY A 3 -16.70 42.47 -13.47
C GLY A 3 -15.36 42.89 -12.84
N THR A 4 -14.63 43.81 -13.48
CA THR A 4 -13.35 44.32 -12.99
C THR A 4 -13.52 45.17 -11.73
N ARG A 5 -14.55 46.02 -11.67
CA ARG A 5 -14.85 46.82 -10.46
C ARG A 5 -15.24 45.94 -9.27
N ARG A 6 -15.96 44.84 -9.49
CA ARG A 6 -16.34 43.90 -8.44
C ARG A 6 -15.14 43.13 -7.88
N ARG A 7 -14.21 42.71 -8.75
CA ARG A 7 -12.97 42.03 -8.33
C ARG A 7 -12.03 42.96 -7.55
N VAL A 8 -11.94 44.23 -7.96
CA VAL A 8 -11.17 45.25 -7.22
C VAL A 8 -11.78 45.51 -5.85
N GLY A 9 -13.11 45.61 -5.74
CA GLY A 9 -13.79 45.79 -4.45
C GLY A 9 -13.55 44.63 -3.47
N ILE A 10 -13.54 43.39 -3.96
CA ILE A 10 -13.29 42.19 -3.13
C ILE A 10 -11.84 42.17 -2.62
N MET A 11 -10.86 42.48 -3.48
CA MET A 11 -9.45 42.52 -3.10
C MET A 11 -9.17 43.61 -2.04
N VAL A 12 -9.77 44.79 -2.18
CA VAL A 12 -9.64 45.87 -1.20
C VAL A 12 -10.28 45.48 0.14
N GLY A 13 -11.42 44.79 0.11
CA GLY A 13 -12.08 44.29 1.31
C GLY A 13 -11.22 43.26 2.07
N ILE A 14 -10.64 42.29 1.36
CA ILE A 14 -9.78 41.26 1.97
C ILE A 14 -8.52 41.89 2.58
N ALA A 15 -7.88 42.84 1.88
CA ALA A 15 -6.71 43.54 2.41
C ALA A 15 -7.04 44.35 3.67
N ALA A 16 -8.20 45.00 3.73
CA ALA A 16 -8.64 45.76 4.91
C ALA A 16 -8.90 44.85 6.11
N VAL A 17 -9.54 43.69 5.90
CA VAL A 17 -9.83 42.72 6.97
C VAL A 17 -8.55 42.07 7.50
N LEU A 18 -7.62 41.69 6.63
CA LEU A 18 -6.32 41.15 7.02
C LEU A 18 -5.50 42.16 7.83
N THR A 19 -5.52 43.43 7.44
CA THR A 19 -4.82 44.50 8.16
C THR A 19 -5.43 44.74 9.55
N ALA A 20 -6.76 44.72 9.66
CA ALA A 20 -7.46 44.87 10.93
C ALA A 20 -7.28 43.64 11.85
N ALA A 21 -7.19 42.43 11.29
CA ALA A 21 -7.02 41.20 12.05
C ALA A 21 -5.59 41.01 12.58
N LEU A 22 -4.56 41.51 11.88
CA LEU A 22 -3.17 41.50 12.36
C LEU A 22 -2.84 42.67 13.31
N TYR A 23 -3.75 43.62 13.50
CA TYR A 23 -3.59 44.81 14.36
C TYR A 23 -3.16 44.53 15.82
N PRO A 24 -3.65 43.48 16.52
CA PRO A 24 -3.26 43.26 17.91
C PRO A 24 -1.94 42.51 18.10
N LEU A 25 -1.28 42.04 17.02
CA LEU A 25 -0.11 41.15 17.11
C LEU A 25 1.22 41.79 16.69
N MET A 26 1.24 43.03 16.20
CA MET A 26 2.44 43.58 15.54
C MET A 26 2.86 44.96 16.05
N ASP A 27 4.18 45.14 16.13
CA ASP A 27 4.87 46.37 16.55
C ASP A 27 4.58 47.53 15.58
N LEU A 28 4.54 48.76 16.11
CA LEU A 28 3.96 49.97 15.48
C LEU A 28 4.55 50.30 14.09
N TRP A 29 5.78 49.85 13.82
CA TRP A 29 6.46 50.04 12.54
C TRP A 29 5.94 49.15 11.40
N VAL A 30 5.33 48.00 11.71
CA VAL A 30 4.77 47.09 10.70
C VAL A 30 3.47 47.66 10.11
N LEU A 31 2.72 48.45 10.89
CA LEU A 31 1.48 49.10 10.45
C LEU A 31 1.70 50.15 9.34
N VAL A 32 2.90 50.74 9.25
CA VAL A 32 3.24 51.69 8.18
C VAL A 32 3.84 50.96 6.98
N ALA A 33 4.70 49.96 7.23
CA ALA A 33 5.40 49.25 6.17
C ALA A 33 4.49 48.31 5.36
N ALA A 34 3.55 47.61 6.01
CA ALA A 34 2.67 46.64 5.37
C ALA A 34 1.76 47.24 4.27
N PRO A 35 1.02 48.34 4.50
CA PRO A 35 0.17 48.92 3.46
C PRO A 35 0.99 49.53 2.32
N ILE A 36 2.17 50.10 2.61
CA ILE A 36 3.07 50.63 1.58
C ILE A 36 3.60 49.50 0.71
N LEU A 37 4.05 48.39 1.30
CA LEU A 37 4.59 47.25 0.57
C LEU A 37 3.50 46.51 -0.23
N LEU A 38 2.27 46.47 0.28
CA LEU A 38 1.12 45.93 -0.45
C LEU A 38 0.71 46.84 -1.61
N LEU A 39 0.71 48.18 -1.42
CA LEU A 39 0.52 49.14 -2.51
C LEU A 39 1.61 49.01 -3.55
N PHE A 40 2.88 48.89 -3.13
CA PHE A 40 4.01 48.75 -4.04
C PHE A 40 3.99 47.42 -4.78
N GLY A 41 3.66 46.32 -4.12
CA GLY A 41 3.50 44.99 -4.73
C GLY A 41 2.34 44.97 -5.72
N GLY A 42 1.21 45.59 -5.37
CA GLY A 42 0.08 45.78 -6.28
C GLY A 42 0.43 46.66 -7.48
N LEU A 43 1.20 47.72 -7.28
CA LEU A 43 1.69 48.60 -8.33
C LEU A 43 2.66 47.85 -9.27
N VAL A 44 3.61 47.10 -8.72
CA VAL A 44 4.56 46.28 -9.49
C VAL A 44 3.85 45.18 -10.27
N LEU A 45 2.80 44.57 -9.73
CA LEU A 45 1.95 43.62 -10.47
C LEU A 45 1.12 44.30 -11.57
N MET A 46 0.68 45.55 -11.33
CA MET A 46 -0.10 46.32 -12.31
C MET A 46 0.77 46.85 -13.46
N PHE A 47 2.04 47.18 -13.19
CA PHE A 47 3.00 47.65 -14.20
C PHE A 47 3.87 46.53 -14.79
N GLY A 48 4.00 45.39 -14.12
CA GLY A 48 4.77 44.23 -14.57
C GLY A 48 4.10 43.43 -15.70
N SER A 49 2.85 43.76 -16.06
CA SER A 49 2.11 43.12 -17.15
C SER A 49 1.78 44.06 -18.32
N THR A 50 2.61 45.07 -18.56
CA THR A 50 2.63 45.76 -19.85
C THR A 50 4.05 45.73 -20.38
N ARG A 51 4.35 44.73 -21.22
CA ARG A 51 5.47 44.84 -22.16
C ARG A 51 5.25 46.15 -22.94
N PRO A 52 6.20 47.11 -22.92
CA PRO A 52 6.09 48.27 -23.78
C PRO A 52 6.15 47.78 -25.23
N ALA A 53 5.07 48.03 -25.97
CA ALA A 53 5.09 47.89 -27.41
C ALA A 53 6.14 48.85 -27.97
N VAL A 54 7.19 48.31 -28.54
CA VAL A 54 8.21 49.07 -29.28
C VAL A 54 7.48 49.74 -30.45
N PRO A 55 7.41 51.09 -30.53
CA PRO A 55 6.76 51.76 -31.64
C PRO A 55 7.71 51.69 -32.84
N GLY A 56 7.33 50.95 -33.88
CA GLY A 56 8.07 50.93 -35.14
C GLY A 56 8.25 49.58 -35.83
N GLN A 57 7.71 48.47 -35.31
CA GLN A 57 7.55 47.28 -36.14
C GLN A 57 6.27 47.44 -36.95
N THR A 58 6.46 47.69 -38.25
CA THR A 58 5.44 47.52 -39.28
C THR A 58 4.61 46.28 -38.97
N GLU A 59 3.29 46.49 -38.81
CA GLU A 59 2.31 45.42 -38.90
C GLU A 59 2.65 44.61 -40.15
N THR A 60 3.24 43.45 -39.94
CA THR A 60 3.23 42.42 -40.97
C THR A 60 1.74 42.15 -41.18
N PRO A 61 1.22 42.25 -42.42
CA PRO A 61 -0.17 41.89 -42.68
C PRO A 61 -0.45 40.54 -42.01
N PRO A 62 -1.56 40.39 -41.25
CA PRO A 62 -1.85 39.12 -40.62
C PRO A 62 -1.77 38.05 -41.70
N ASP A 63 -0.85 37.10 -41.53
CA ASP A 63 -0.72 35.97 -42.43
C ASP A 63 -2.09 35.28 -42.45
N PRO A 64 -2.81 35.23 -43.60
CA PRO A 64 -4.16 34.68 -43.67
C PRO A 64 -4.24 33.18 -43.38
N PHE A 65 -3.12 32.53 -43.02
CA PHE A 65 -3.03 31.10 -42.72
C PHE A 65 -2.87 30.75 -41.23
N MET A 66 -2.90 31.71 -40.30
CA MET A 66 -2.67 31.45 -38.87
C MET A 66 -3.94 31.08 -38.07
N GLU A 67 -4.90 30.34 -38.64
CA GLU A 67 -6.13 29.88 -37.95
C GLU A 67 -6.26 28.36 -37.72
N SER A 68 -5.28 27.53 -38.10
CA SER A 68 -5.39 26.06 -37.94
C SER A 68 -4.71 25.50 -36.68
N GLY A 69 -4.79 26.22 -35.55
CA GLY A 69 -4.39 25.67 -34.25
C GLY A 69 -5.37 24.57 -33.79
N PRO A 70 -4.95 23.66 -32.89
CA PRO A 70 -5.86 22.69 -32.32
C PRO A 70 -6.95 23.40 -31.52
N ARG A 71 -8.19 22.96 -31.72
CA ARG A 71 -9.37 23.49 -31.05
C ARG A 71 -9.58 22.74 -29.74
N ASN A 72 -10.18 23.40 -28.75
CA ASN A 72 -10.41 22.81 -27.44
C ASN A 72 -11.90 22.75 -27.09
N THR A 73 -12.25 21.80 -26.24
CA THR A 73 -13.57 21.69 -25.62
C THR A 73 -13.43 21.00 -24.27
N ARG A 74 -14.22 21.40 -23.27
CA ARG A 74 -14.05 20.90 -21.90
C ARG A 74 -15.14 19.92 -21.51
N ILE A 75 -14.74 18.79 -20.94
CA ILE A 75 -15.61 17.88 -20.17
C ILE A 75 -15.48 18.28 -18.70
N LYS A 76 -16.61 18.38 -18.00
CA LYS A 76 -16.65 18.76 -16.58
C LYS A 76 -17.47 17.76 -15.80
N ASP A 77 -16.87 17.24 -14.74
CA ASP A 77 -17.48 16.42 -13.68
C ASP A 77 -18.41 15.33 -14.24
N ALA A 78 -17.99 14.71 -15.33
CA ALA A 78 -18.77 13.69 -16.02
C ALA A 78 -18.61 12.37 -15.26
N PRO A 79 -19.70 11.70 -14.85
CA PRO A 79 -19.61 10.48 -14.06
C PRO A 79 -19.08 9.33 -14.92
N LEU A 80 -18.05 8.64 -14.41
CA LEU A 80 -17.53 7.39 -14.94
C LEU A 80 -17.71 6.28 -13.90
N SER A 81 -18.14 5.10 -14.33
CA SER A 81 -18.30 3.95 -13.45
C SER A 81 -16.94 3.48 -12.93
N SER A 82 -16.83 3.30 -11.61
CA SER A 82 -15.68 2.62 -11.00
C SER A 82 -15.86 1.10 -11.06
N ARG A 83 -14.84 0.35 -10.61
CA ARG A 83 -14.96 -1.11 -10.42
C ARG A 83 -16.03 -1.49 -9.39
N ASP A 84 -16.31 -0.60 -8.44
CA ASP A 84 -17.34 -0.80 -7.42
C ASP A 84 -18.64 -0.15 -7.87
N GLU A 85 -19.73 -0.92 -7.93
CA GLU A 85 -21.04 -0.50 -8.44
C GLU A 85 -21.60 0.71 -7.68
N HIS A 86 -21.21 0.88 -6.42
CA HIS A 86 -21.73 1.95 -5.57
C HIS A 86 -20.95 3.27 -5.67
N TYR A 87 -19.85 3.30 -6.42
CA TYR A 87 -19.00 4.48 -6.53
C TYR A 87 -18.76 4.88 -7.99
N SER A 88 -18.83 6.19 -8.24
CA SER A 88 -18.53 6.78 -9.55
C SER A 88 -17.40 7.78 -9.42
N PHE A 89 -16.53 7.82 -10.42
CA PHE A 89 -15.54 8.88 -10.56
C PHE A 89 -16.14 10.09 -11.27
N LEU A 90 -15.66 11.28 -10.94
CA LEU A 90 -15.94 12.52 -11.64
C LEU A 90 -14.76 12.83 -12.55
N PHE A 91 -15.01 12.77 -13.85
CA PHE A 91 -14.01 13.00 -14.89
C PHE A 91 -14.12 14.41 -15.46
N SER A 92 -12.99 15.10 -15.48
CA SER A 92 -12.84 16.44 -16.04
C SER A 92 -11.59 16.45 -16.93
N ALA A 93 -11.70 17.02 -18.12
CA ALA A 93 -10.57 17.10 -19.05
C ALA A 93 -10.75 18.22 -20.08
N MET A 94 -9.63 18.74 -20.59
CA MET A 94 -9.59 19.59 -21.77
C MET A 94 -9.37 18.70 -23.01
N VAL A 95 -10.40 18.50 -23.81
CA VAL A 95 -10.30 17.74 -25.05
C VAL A 95 -9.79 18.65 -26.16
N MET A 96 -8.65 18.29 -26.71
CA MET A 96 -8.02 18.95 -27.85
C MET A 96 -8.33 18.17 -29.12
N TRP A 97 -8.66 18.87 -30.20
CA TRP A 97 -8.97 18.24 -31.47
C TRP A 97 -8.59 19.10 -32.66
N ARG A 98 -8.21 18.47 -33.77
CA ARG A 98 -7.97 19.14 -35.05
C ARG A 98 -8.34 18.26 -36.22
N TRP A 99 -8.60 18.88 -37.36
CA TRP A 99 -8.76 18.17 -38.63
C TRP A 99 -7.37 17.76 -39.15
N THR A 100 -7.22 16.53 -39.58
CA THR A 100 -5.99 16.00 -40.20
C THR A 100 -5.87 16.37 -41.68
N GLY A 101 -6.93 16.97 -42.25
CA GLY A 101 -7.02 17.43 -43.63
C GLY A 101 -8.17 18.43 -43.80
N THR A 102 -8.84 18.36 -44.95
CA THR A 102 -10.00 19.24 -45.21
C THR A 102 -11.17 18.85 -44.29
N PRO A 103 -11.78 19.82 -43.57
CA PRO A 103 -12.94 19.55 -42.73
C PRO A 103 -14.06 18.85 -43.50
N ASP A 104 -14.53 17.70 -43.02
CA ASP A 104 -15.65 16.99 -43.64
C ASP A 104 -16.99 17.66 -43.26
N PRO A 105 -17.75 18.21 -44.22
CA PRO A 105 -19.03 18.86 -43.94
C PRO A 105 -20.12 17.91 -43.38
N ARG A 106 -19.93 16.58 -43.47
CA ARG A 106 -20.86 15.59 -42.89
C ARG A 106 -20.85 15.63 -41.36
N LEU A 107 -19.71 15.91 -40.74
CA LEU A 107 -19.58 16.01 -39.28
C LEU A 107 -19.85 17.46 -38.84
N ARG A 108 -21.12 17.76 -38.57
CA ARG A 108 -21.57 19.10 -38.15
C ARG A 108 -21.12 19.50 -36.74
N ASN A 109 -20.82 18.52 -35.88
CA ASN A 109 -20.38 18.76 -34.50
C ASN A 109 -19.09 17.96 -34.20
N PRO A 110 -17.92 18.42 -34.68
CA PRO A 110 -16.65 17.75 -34.42
C PRO A 110 -16.25 17.79 -32.94
N ALA A 111 -16.60 18.84 -32.21
CA ALA A 111 -16.33 18.95 -30.77
C ALA A 111 -17.06 17.87 -29.96
N GLY A 112 -18.33 17.61 -30.27
CA GLY A 112 -19.10 16.54 -29.61
C GLY A 112 -18.57 15.15 -29.95
N GLN A 113 -18.10 14.94 -31.19
CA GLN A 113 -17.46 13.68 -31.58
C GLN A 113 -16.13 13.47 -30.85
N ALA A 114 -15.32 14.52 -30.70
CA ALA A 114 -14.09 14.47 -29.90
C ALA A 114 -14.36 14.16 -28.43
N GLN A 115 -15.34 14.83 -27.80
CA GLN A 115 -15.74 14.54 -26.42
C GLN A 115 -16.19 13.09 -26.23
N ARG A 116 -17.01 12.57 -27.16
CA ARG A 116 -17.50 11.20 -27.09
C ARG A 116 -16.36 10.18 -27.12
N VAL A 117 -15.40 10.36 -28.02
CA VAL A 117 -14.24 9.45 -28.15
C VAL A 117 -13.41 9.44 -26.85
N VAL A 118 -13.11 10.62 -26.30
CA VAL A 118 -12.36 10.72 -25.04
C VAL A 118 -13.14 10.12 -23.88
N PHE A 119 -14.44 10.39 -23.77
CA PHE A 119 -15.29 9.88 -22.70
C PHE A 119 -15.44 8.35 -22.75
N GLU A 120 -15.67 7.78 -23.94
CA GLU A 120 -15.75 6.32 -24.13
C GLU A 120 -14.42 5.63 -23.80
N GLN A 121 -13.29 6.23 -24.18
CA GLN A 121 -11.97 5.71 -23.84
C GLN A 121 -11.72 5.77 -22.33
N ALA A 122 -11.99 6.92 -21.70
CA ALA A 122 -11.83 7.10 -20.27
C ALA A 122 -12.69 6.11 -19.45
N GLY A 123 -13.93 5.88 -19.87
CA GLY A 123 -14.80 4.91 -19.21
C GLY A 123 -14.26 3.48 -19.25
N LYS A 124 -13.67 3.05 -20.38
CA LYS A 124 -13.05 1.73 -20.50
C LYS A 124 -11.81 1.60 -19.63
N ASP A 125 -10.98 2.63 -19.59
CA ASP A 125 -9.71 2.59 -18.87
C ASP A 125 -9.92 2.66 -17.35
N VAL A 126 -10.91 3.41 -16.88
CA VAL A 126 -11.15 3.65 -15.45
C VAL A 126 -11.96 2.53 -14.78
N ALA A 127 -12.81 1.79 -15.52
CA ALA A 127 -13.70 0.77 -14.98
C ALA A 127 -12.99 -0.38 -14.22
N ARG A 128 -11.69 -0.59 -14.45
CA ARG A 128 -10.88 -1.60 -13.74
C ARG A 128 -10.41 -1.14 -12.35
N PHE A 129 -10.42 0.16 -12.08
CA PHE A 129 -9.87 0.72 -10.85
C PHE A 129 -10.91 0.77 -9.73
N ARG A 130 -10.48 0.38 -8.53
CA ARG A 130 -11.27 0.59 -7.31
C ARG A 130 -11.27 2.09 -6.96
N PRO A 131 -12.34 2.61 -6.33
CA PRO A 131 -12.43 4.02 -6.00
C PRO A 131 -11.32 4.49 -5.05
N GLU A 132 -10.83 3.61 -4.18
CA GLU A 132 -9.69 3.86 -3.27
C GLU A 132 -8.39 4.23 -4.02
N HIS A 133 -8.24 3.86 -5.29
CA HIS A 133 -7.04 4.09 -6.10
C HIS A 133 -7.26 5.16 -7.19
N HIS A 134 -8.14 6.12 -6.94
CA HIS A 134 -8.47 7.19 -7.90
C HIS A 134 -7.24 7.99 -8.38
N ASP A 135 -6.25 8.23 -7.51
CA ASP A 135 -5.01 8.94 -7.87
C ASP A 135 -4.20 8.19 -8.94
N VAL A 136 -4.04 6.88 -8.77
CA VAL A 136 -3.33 6.02 -9.73
C VAL A 136 -4.09 5.99 -11.05
N ALA A 137 -5.42 5.85 -10.98
CA ALA A 137 -6.29 5.88 -12.15
C ALA A 137 -6.17 7.22 -12.90
N ARG A 138 -6.09 8.35 -12.19
CA ARG A 138 -5.88 9.68 -12.78
C ARG A 138 -4.60 9.76 -13.59
N HIS A 139 -3.48 9.31 -13.02
CA HIS A 139 -2.19 9.36 -13.70
C HIS A 139 -2.12 8.45 -14.93
N GLN A 140 -2.67 7.23 -14.81
CA GLN A 140 -2.75 6.32 -15.94
C GLN A 140 -3.64 6.88 -17.05
N LEU A 141 -4.81 7.41 -16.69
CA LEU A 141 -5.74 8.01 -17.63
C LEU A 141 -5.15 9.23 -18.35
N ALA A 142 -4.41 10.07 -17.63
CA ALA A 142 -3.72 11.22 -18.22
C ALA A 142 -2.65 10.79 -19.24
N ALA A 143 -1.93 9.69 -18.97
CA ALA A 143 -0.96 9.14 -19.92
C ALA A 143 -1.66 8.56 -21.16
N ASP A 144 -2.74 7.79 -20.96
CA ASP A 144 -3.47 7.12 -22.05
C ASP A 144 -4.20 8.13 -22.96
N LEU A 145 -4.87 9.12 -22.38
CA LEU A 145 -5.58 10.16 -23.14
C LEU A 145 -4.67 11.26 -23.71
N GLY A 146 -3.43 11.38 -23.21
CA GLY A 146 -2.43 12.32 -23.73
C GLY A 146 -1.90 11.92 -25.12
N VAL A 147 -2.16 10.70 -25.56
CA VAL A 147 -1.80 10.21 -26.89
C VAL A 147 -2.91 10.56 -27.88
N ALA A 148 -2.54 11.13 -29.02
CA ALA A 148 -3.48 11.46 -30.08
C ALA A 148 -4.10 10.20 -30.71
N VAL A 149 -5.43 10.17 -30.74
CA VAL A 149 -6.24 9.13 -31.36
C VAL A 149 -6.97 9.71 -32.57
N TYR A 150 -6.99 8.94 -33.66
CA TYR A 150 -7.73 9.29 -34.85
C TYR A 150 -9.18 8.80 -34.77
N ALA A 151 -10.12 9.72 -34.97
CA ALA A 151 -11.55 9.50 -35.00
C ALA A 151 -12.13 9.86 -36.37
N TYR A 152 -13.39 9.44 -36.61
CA TYR A 152 -14.14 9.75 -37.83
C TYR A 152 -13.34 9.41 -39.11
N GLU A 153 -13.06 8.11 -39.30
CA GLU A 153 -12.32 7.60 -40.47
C GLU A 153 -10.93 8.21 -40.68
N GLY A 154 -10.31 8.70 -39.59
CA GLY A 154 -8.98 9.31 -39.65
C GLY A 154 -8.97 10.82 -39.91
N ALA A 155 -10.14 11.43 -40.16
CA ALA A 155 -10.23 12.85 -40.49
C ALA A 155 -10.09 13.77 -39.26
N LEU A 156 -10.32 13.23 -38.05
CA LEU A 156 -10.29 13.99 -36.80
C LEU A 156 -9.23 13.43 -35.87
N GLU A 157 -8.25 14.23 -35.48
CA GLU A 157 -7.27 13.87 -34.45
C GLU A 157 -7.73 14.44 -33.09
N VAL A 158 -7.70 13.63 -32.05
CA VAL A 158 -8.24 13.94 -30.72
C VAL A 158 -7.30 13.47 -29.63
N TRP A 159 -7.05 14.30 -28.63
CA TRP A 159 -6.35 13.94 -27.38
C TRP A 159 -6.94 14.73 -26.22
N ALA A 160 -6.53 14.43 -24.99
CA ALA A 160 -6.90 15.19 -23.81
C ALA A 160 -5.68 15.75 -23.07
N GLU A 161 -5.86 16.95 -22.54
CA GLU A 161 -4.96 17.64 -21.62
C GLU A 161 -5.72 17.97 -20.33
N ASP A 162 -5.00 18.38 -19.28
CA ASP A 162 -5.58 18.75 -17.99
C ASP A 162 -6.57 17.70 -17.44
N VAL A 163 -6.17 16.43 -17.45
CA VAL A 163 -7.00 15.31 -17.00
C VAL A 163 -7.09 15.28 -15.48
N GLU A 164 -8.32 15.33 -14.99
CA GLU A 164 -8.71 15.24 -13.60
C GLU A 164 -9.68 14.08 -13.43
N LEU A 165 -9.47 13.30 -12.37
CA LEU A 165 -10.33 12.20 -11.98
C LEU A 165 -10.45 12.25 -10.45
N THR A 166 -11.63 12.56 -9.96
CA THR A 166 -11.92 12.71 -8.53
C THR A 166 -13.08 11.83 -8.11
N LEU A 167 -13.31 11.71 -6.81
CA LEU A 167 -14.54 11.16 -6.25
C LEU A 167 -15.40 12.30 -5.71
N SER A 168 -16.67 12.02 -5.44
CA SER A 168 -17.48 12.95 -4.65
C SER A 168 -16.89 13.09 -3.23
N ASP A 169 -16.99 14.28 -2.63
CA ASP A 169 -16.49 14.53 -1.27
C ASP A 169 -17.13 13.56 -0.24
N ASP A 170 -18.40 13.24 -0.43
CA ASP A 170 -19.15 12.29 0.40
C ASP A 170 -18.57 10.88 0.29
N ASP A 171 -18.23 10.43 -0.91
CA ASP A 171 -17.68 9.09 -1.15
C ASP A 171 -16.24 8.98 -0.67
N MET A 172 -15.43 10.03 -0.86
CA MET A 172 -14.08 10.10 -0.31
C MET A 172 -14.11 9.96 1.22
N THR A 173 -14.96 10.74 1.89
CA THR A 173 -15.16 10.66 3.34
C THR A 173 -15.62 9.27 3.79
N ARG A 174 -16.54 8.65 3.04
CA ARG A 174 -17.03 7.29 3.34
C ARG A 174 -15.92 6.26 3.22
N LEU A 175 -15.12 6.31 2.16
CA LEU A 175 -14.01 5.38 1.93
C LEU A 175 -12.91 5.54 2.98
N GLU A 176 -12.57 6.77 3.37
CA GLU A 176 -11.63 7.02 4.47
C GLU A 176 -12.11 6.42 5.78
N ARG A 177 -13.40 6.59 6.10
CA ARG A 177 -14.00 5.98 7.29
C ARG A 177 -13.95 4.45 7.23
N LEU A 178 -14.24 3.86 6.09
CA LEU A 178 -14.16 2.40 5.90
C LEU A 178 -12.73 1.89 6.03
N ALA A 179 -11.76 2.59 5.44
CA ALA A 179 -10.35 2.25 5.53
C ALA A 179 -9.87 2.30 6.99
N ARG A 180 -10.28 3.31 7.75
CA ARG A 180 -9.97 3.41 9.18
C ARG A 180 -10.53 2.24 9.98
N VAL A 181 -11.82 1.91 9.79
CA VAL A 181 -12.46 0.78 10.50
C VAL A 181 -11.77 -0.54 10.16
N ARG A 182 -11.37 -0.76 8.90
CA ARG A 182 -10.60 -1.95 8.51
C ARG A 182 -9.25 -2.02 9.23
N LYS A 183 -8.51 -0.91 9.28
CA LYS A 183 -7.22 -0.84 9.99
C LYS A 183 -7.38 -1.11 11.49
N GLU A 184 -8.40 -0.52 12.11
CA GLU A 184 -8.72 -0.74 13.53
C GLU A 184 -9.10 -2.21 13.81
N SER A 185 -9.87 -2.84 12.93
CA SER A 185 -10.24 -4.26 13.06
C SER A 185 -9.01 -5.18 12.99
N VAL A 186 -8.13 -4.96 12.02
CA VAL A 186 -6.89 -5.73 11.87
C VAL A 186 -5.99 -5.54 13.09
N LEU A 187 -5.85 -4.29 13.56
CA LEU A 187 -5.09 -4.01 14.77
C LEU A 187 -5.65 -4.76 15.99
N TRP A 188 -6.97 -4.72 16.17
CA TRP A 188 -7.64 -5.40 17.28
C TRP A 188 -7.45 -6.92 17.23
N GLU A 189 -7.52 -7.52 16.04
CA GLU A 189 -7.26 -8.96 15.86
C GLU A 189 -5.82 -9.33 16.23
N VAL A 190 -4.86 -8.52 15.80
CA VAL A 190 -3.44 -8.70 16.16
C VAL A 190 -3.25 -8.56 17.67
N GLU A 191 -3.79 -7.51 18.29
CA GLU A 191 -3.70 -7.30 19.74
C GLU A 191 -4.31 -8.47 20.52
N LYS A 192 -5.49 -8.93 20.12
CA LYS A 192 -6.14 -10.09 20.72
C LYS A 192 -5.29 -11.35 20.56
N SER A 193 -4.67 -11.56 19.40
CA SER A 193 -3.81 -12.72 19.16
C SER A 193 -2.56 -12.67 20.06
N VAL A 194 -1.95 -11.50 20.23
CA VAL A 194 -0.80 -11.28 21.11
C VAL A 194 -1.18 -11.51 22.57
N GLU A 195 -2.33 -10.99 23.01
CA GLU A 195 -2.82 -11.26 24.37
C GLU A 195 -3.10 -12.74 24.60
N SER A 196 -3.74 -13.41 23.64
CA SER A 196 -4.02 -14.84 23.74
C SER A 196 -2.73 -15.66 23.76
N ALA A 197 -1.74 -15.30 22.94
CA ALA A 197 -0.43 -15.97 22.92
C ALA A 197 0.31 -15.76 24.25
N LYS A 198 0.28 -14.54 24.81
CA LYS A 198 0.83 -14.26 26.14
C LYS A 198 0.18 -15.10 27.23
N ARG A 199 -1.15 -15.18 27.25
CA ARG A 199 -1.88 -15.99 28.24
C ARG A 199 -1.51 -17.46 28.12
N ARG A 200 -1.38 -17.97 26.88
CA ARG A 200 -0.96 -19.35 26.62
C ARG A 200 0.47 -19.60 27.10
N TYR A 201 1.42 -18.75 26.72
CA TYR A 201 2.81 -18.83 27.19
C TYR A 201 2.89 -18.84 28.73
N TYR A 202 2.14 -17.96 29.39
CA TYR A 202 2.14 -17.95 30.86
C TYR A 202 1.50 -19.20 31.47
N ALA A 203 0.43 -19.72 30.89
CA ALA A 203 -0.27 -20.90 31.42
C ALA A 203 0.50 -22.20 31.15
N ASP A 204 0.96 -22.37 29.91
CA ASP A 204 1.46 -23.65 29.39
C ASP A 204 2.98 -23.79 29.53
N ASP A 205 3.73 -22.68 29.64
CA ASP A 205 5.19 -22.71 29.81
C ASP A 205 5.61 -22.20 31.20
N VAL A 206 5.27 -20.94 31.53
CA VAL A 206 5.78 -20.27 32.75
C VAL A 206 5.18 -20.88 34.02
N LEU A 207 3.86 -21.05 34.07
CA LEU A 207 3.14 -21.51 35.27
C LEU A 207 2.73 -22.98 35.20
N ALA A 208 3.17 -23.71 34.17
CA ALA A 208 2.88 -25.13 34.02
C ALA A 208 3.31 -25.96 35.25
N THR A 209 4.45 -25.60 35.83
CA THR A 209 4.97 -26.23 37.05
C THR A 209 5.59 -25.19 37.99
N PRO A 210 5.66 -25.45 39.31
CA PRO A 210 6.43 -24.62 40.23
C PRO A 210 7.89 -24.42 39.79
N GLY A 211 8.50 -25.46 39.21
CA GLY A 211 9.88 -25.40 38.71
C GLY A 211 10.05 -24.43 37.53
N SER A 212 9.16 -24.48 36.53
CA SER A 212 9.23 -23.57 35.39
C SER A 212 8.97 -22.11 35.79
N ALA A 213 8.13 -21.86 36.79
CA ALA A 213 7.89 -20.52 37.33
C ALA A 213 9.13 -19.95 38.03
N ILE A 214 9.86 -20.77 38.78
CA ILE A 214 11.12 -20.40 39.45
C ILE A 214 12.22 -20.12 38.42
N VAL A 215 12.38 -20.98 37.42
CA VAL A 215 13.35 -20.80 36.34
C VAL A 215 13.05 -19.52 35.55
N TRP A 216 11.78 -19.28 35.22
CA TRP A 216 11.36 -18.05 34.55
C TRP A 216 11.68 -16.79 35.36
N ASP A 217 11.46 -16.80 36.68
CA ASP A 217 11.80 -15.65 37.55
C ASP A 217 13.32 -15.42 37.62
N LEU A 218 14.12 -16.49 37.66
CA LEU A 218 15.59 -16.41 37.63
C LEU A 218 16.09 -15.82 36.32
N VAL A 219 15.59 -16.30 35.18
CA VAL A 219 15.98 -15.80 33.85
C VAL A 219 15.59 -14.34 33.68
N ARG A 220 14.38 -13.96 34.11
CA ARG A 220 13.93 -12.55 34.07
C ARG A 220 14.67 -11.65 35.05
N GLY A 221 15.23 -12.23 36.11
CA GLY A 221 15.80 -11.53 37.25
C GLY A 221 17.31 -11.38 37.27
N ASP A 222 17.98 -11.54 36.13
CA ASP A 222 19.45 -11.58 36.04
C ASP A 222 20.08 -12.62 36.98
N VAL A 223 19.39 -13.74 37.23
CA VAL A 223 19.86 -14.86 38.08
C VAL A 223 20.06 -14.47 39.56
N ASP A 224 19.23 -13.57 40.09
CA ASP A 224 19.18 -13.29 41.54
C ASP A 224 18.51 -14.42 42.32
N VAL A 225 19.31 -15.41 42.71
CA VAL A 225 18.87 -16.57 43.49
C VAL A 225 18.28 -16.18 44.85
N GLY A 226 18.80 -15.13 45.50
CA GLY A 226 18.32 -14.70 46.82
C GLY A 226 16.89 -14.15 46.76
N ARG A 227 16.61 -13.35 45.73
CA ARG A 227 15.27 -12.84 45.45
C ARG A 227 14.31 -13.96 45.08
N THR A 228 14.69 -14.83 44.13
CA THR A 228 13.80 -15.92 43.69
C THR A 228 13.53 -16.90 44.82
N HIS A 229 14.52 -17.21 45.68
CA HIS A 229 14.33 -18.05 46.86
C HIS A 229 13.23 -17.51 47.79
N GLY A 230 13.17 -16.20 48.00
CA GLY A 230 12.11 -15.56 48.78
C GLY A 230 10.71 -15.63 48.14
N LEU A 231 10.63 -15.95 46.84
CA LEU A 231 9.39 -16.04 46.07
C LEU A 231 8.95 -17.47 45.76
N ILE A 232 9.76 -18.49 46.06
CA ILE A 232 9.49 -19.91 45.73
C ILE A 232 8.06 -20.32 46.14
N GLU A 233 7.67 -20.04 47.38
CA GLU A 233 6.33 -20.40 47.86
C GLU A 233 5.23 -19.68 47.07
N THR A 234 5.43 -18.40 46.74
CA THR A 234 4.44 -17.61 46.00
C THR A 234 4.31 -18.10 44.55
N LEU A 235 5.44 -18.41 43.91
CA LEU A 235 5.48 -18.94 42.54
C LEU A 235 4.87 -20.34 42.45
N ALA A 236 5.15 -21.21 43.42
CA ALA A 236 4.54 -22.54 43.49
C ALA A 236 3.01 -22.46 43.65
N ARG A 237 2.52 -21.57 44.53
CA ARG A 237 1.08 -21.34 44.71
C ARG A 237 0.41 -20.76 43.47
N LEU A 238 1.09 -19.87 42.75
CA LEU A 238 0.58 -19.27 41.51
C LEU A 238 0.51 -20.30 40.37
N ALA A 239 1.52 -21.17 40.27
CA ALA A 239 1.54 -22.29 39.32
C ALA A 239 0.36 -23.25 39.57
N GLU A 240 0.13 -23.67 40.82
CA GLU A 240 -1.02 -24.51 41.17
C GLU A 240 -2.37 -23.81 40.92
N ALA A 241 -2.47 -22.51 41.22
CA ALA A 241 -3.68 -21.73 40.95
C ALA A 241 -4.00 -21.58 39.46
N SER A 242 -2.99 -21.62 38.59
CA SER A 242 -3.16 -21.45 37.14
C SER A 242 -3.80 -22.66 36.45
N LYS A 243 -3.80 -23.84 37.07
CA LYS A 243 -4.35 -25.09 36.50
C LYS A 243 -5.88 -25.13 36.40
N GLY A 244 -6.57 -24.10 36.89
CA GLY A 244 -8.01 -23.90 36.64
C GLY A 244 -8.94 -24.88 37.37
N GLU A 245 -8.45 -25.55 38.42
CA GLU A 245 -9.28 -26.42 39.25
C GLU A 245 -10.25 -25.59 40.12
N ASP A 246 -11.37 -26.18 40.58
CA ASP A 246 -12.38 -25.47 41.37
C ASP A 246 -11.72 -24.71 42.52
N LEU A 247 -12.10 -23.44 42.69
CA LEU A 247 -11.47 -22.53 43.66
C LEU A 247 -11.50 -23.09 45.08
N SER A 248 -12.53 -23.88 45.42
CA SER A 248 -12.68 -24.53 46.73
C SER A 248 -11.66 -25.66 46.92
N ASP A 249 -11.42 -26.46 45.89
CA ASP A 249 -10.45 -27.56 45.89
C ASP A 249 -9.00 -27.04 45.86
N LEU A 250 -8.76 -25.94 45.14
CA LEU A 250 -7.50 -25.21 45.16
C LEU A 250 -7.19 -24.67 46.57
N LEU A 251 -8.14 -23.96 47.18
CA LEU A 251 -7.97 -23.39 48.51
C LEU A 251 -7.82 -24.49 49.59
N THR A 252 -8.39 -25.67 49.37
CA THR A 252 -8.23 -26.83 50.26
C THR A 252 -6.84 -27.44 50.15
N ARG A 253 -6.30 -27.63 48.93
CA ARG A 253 -4.91 -28.06 48.71
C ARG A 253 -3.88 -27.07 49.25
N LEU A 254 -4.07 -25.78 48.98
CA LEU A 254 -3.18 -24.71 49.46
C LEU A 254 -3.22 -24.53 50.98
N ARG A 255 -4.31 -24.90 51.65
CA ARG A 255 -4.44 -24.85 53.12
C ARG A 255 -3.88 -26.11 53.80
N GLY A 256 -3.80 -27.22 53.08
CA GLY A 256 -3.18 -28.48 53.53
C GLY A 256 -1.67 -28.55 53.33
N ALA A 257 -1.15 -27.87 52.30
CA ALA A 257 0.28 -27.80 52.00
C ALA A 257 1.05 -27.05 53.10
N ALA A 258 1.52 -27.78 54.11
CA ALA A 258 2.50 -27.29 55.07
C ALA A 258 3.86 -27.08 54.36
N PRO A 259 4.76 -26.21 54.88
CA PRO A 259 6.07 -25.93 54.28
C PRO A 259 6.91 -27.18 53.98
N GLU A 260 6.65 -28.29 54.67
CA GLU A 260 7.36 -29.56 54.54
C GLU A 260 6.84 -30.44 53.38
N GLU A 261 5.64 -30.18 52.84
CA GLU A 261 5.07 -30.98 51.74
C GLU A 261 5.60 -30.60 50.35
N PHE A 262 6.27 -29.44 50.22
CA PHE A 262 7.02 -29.09 49.01
C PHE A 262 8.38 -29.81 48.90
N ALA A 263 8.67 -30.75 49.80
CA ALA A 263 9.87 -31.58 49.77
C ALA A 263 9.99 -32.45 48.50
N PHE A 264 8.91 -32.68 47.76
CA PHE A 264 8.95 -33.37 46.45
C PHE A 264 9.70 -32.55 45.37
N LEU A 265 9.92 -31.25 45.57
CA LEU A 265 10.76 -30.42 44.69
C LEU A 265 12.26 -30.72 44.86
N GLY A 266 12.64 -31.57 45.81
CA GLY A 266 14.03 -31.97 46.08
C GLY A 266 14.40 -33.38 45.61
N ASP A 267 13.46 -34.17 45.04
CA ASP A 267 13.75 -35.54 44.63
C ASP A 267 13.19 -35.82 43.22
N PRO A 268 14.03 -36.11 42.22
CA PRO A 268 13.55 -36.60 40.94
C PRO A 268 12.88 -37.95 41.19
N GLY A 269 11.57 -38.04 40.98
CA GLY A 269 10.84 -39.29 41.14
C GLY A 269 11.46 -40.42 40.30
N PRO A 270 11.43 -41.68 40.77
CA PRO A 270 12.13 -42.81 40.16
C PRO A 270 11.61 -43.25 38.77
N ASP A 271 10.67 -42.51 38.19
CA ASP A 271 10.05 -42.81 36.89
C ASP A 271 10.33 -41.73 35.82
N ALA A 272 11.39 -40.93 35.98
CA ALA A 272 11.92 -40.16 34.85
C ALA A 272 12.40 -41.15 33.76
N PRO A 273 11.92 -41.04 32.51
CA PRO A 273 12.48 -41.83 31.42
C PRO A 273 13.99 -41.54 31.32
N ASP A 274 14.76 -42.61 31.12
CA ASP A 274 16.22 -42.60 30.96
C ASP A 274 16.61 -41.67 29.79
N ASP A 275 17.10 -40.47 30.13
CA ASP A 275 17.58 -39.44 29.18
C ASP A 275 18.98 -39.78 28.61
N SER A 276 19.25 -41.05 28.31
CA SER A 276 20.48 -41.46 27.62
C SER A 276 20.41 -41.35 26.09
N ASP A 277 19.30 -40.86 25.52
CA ASP A 277 19.12 -40.68 24.06
C ASP A 277 18.48 -39.33 23.66
N ALA A 278 18.74 -38.24 24.38
CA ALA A 278 18.40 -36.88 23.92
C ALA A 278 19.54 -36.29 23.06
N PRO A 279 19.30 -35.85 21.80
CA PRO A 279 20.32 -35.22 20.98
C PRO A 279 20.76 -33.89 21.60
N ASP A 280 22.05 -33.57 21.50
CA ASP A 280 22.64 -32.29 21.93
C ASP A 280 21.87 -31.09 21.35
N VAL A 281 20.95 -30.51 22.14
CA VAL A 281 20.30 -29.25 21.79
C VAL A 281 21.20 -28.11 22.28
N HIS A 282 22.21 -27.80 21.48
CA HIS A 282 22.82 -26.49 21.50
C HIS A 282 21.83 -25.44 20.97
N GLY A 283 21.50 -24.45 21.80
CA GLY A 283 20.98 -23.16 21.34
C GLY A 283 19.53 -22.86 21.73
N PHE A 284 19.31 -22.48 22.99
CA PHE A 284 18.15 -21.66 23.34
C PHE A 284 18.65 -20.23 23.58
N GLU A 285 18.61 -19.40 22.54
CA GLU A 285 18.71 -17.94 22.70
C GLU A 285 17.47 -17.48 23.48
N ALA A 286 17.69 -16.96 24.69
CA ALA A 286 16.65 -16.41 25.53
C ALA A 286 15.99 -15.21 24.83
N PHE A 287 14.68 -15.31 24.61
CA PHE A 287 13.86 -14.19 24.16
C PHE A 287 13.59 -13.26 25.37
N ASP A 288 14.18 -12.07 25.35
CA ASP A 288 14.03 -11.04 26.38
C ASP A 288 12.78 -10.17 26.10
N PRO A 289 11.74 -10.15 26.97
CA PRO A 289 10.52 -9.39 26.70
C PRO A 289 10.60 -7.90 27.02
N HIS A 290 11.66 -7.37 27.65
CA HIS A 290 11.77 -5.94 27.94
C HIS A 290 13.22 -5.43 28.05
N GLY A 291 13.85 -5.16 26.90
CA GLY A 291 15.22 -4.63 26.86
C GLY A 291 15.62 -3.93 25.56
N ALA A 292 14.73 -3.16 24.93
CA ALA A 292 15.13 -2.23 23.87
C ALA A 292 15.89 -1.04 24.48
N SER A 293 17.18 -1.24 24.76
CA SER A 293 18.26 -0.32 24.38
C SER A 293 19.62 -0.95 24.68
N ILE A 294 19.93 -2.04 24.00
CA ILE A 294 21.33 -2.25 23.64
C ILE A 294 21.58 -1.33 22.46
N ASP A 295 22.59 -0.48 22.57
CA ASP A 295 23.13 0.32 21.47
C ASP A 295 23.75 -0.61 20.43
N HIS A 296 22.90 -1.33 19.71
CA HIS A 296 23.25 -1.91 18.43
C HIS A 296 23.04 -0.77 17.43
N GLY A 297 24.09 -0.41 16.71
CA GLY A 297 23.94 0.29 15.44
C GLY A 297 22.89 -0.40 14.57
N PRO A 298 22.45 0.23 13.46
CA PRO A 298 21.37 -0.31 12.62
C PRO A 298 21.57 -1.82 12.40
N PRO A 299 20.53 -2.65 12.62
CA PRO A 299 20.67 -4.11 12.69
C PRO A 299 21.45 -4.59 11.49
N ASN A 300 22.44 -5.45 11.70
CA ASN A 300 23.26 -5.93 10.59
C ASN A 300 22.39 -6.76 9.62
N ALA A 301 22.85 -6.94 8.38
CA ALA A 301 22.07 -7.61 7.35
C ALA A 301 21.64 -9.03 7.74
N TYR A 302 22.41 -9.70 8.59
CA TYR A 302 22.13 -11.04 9.11
C TYR A 302 20.95 -11.05 10.11
N GLU A 303 20.90 -10.10 11.04
CA GLU A 303 19.77 -9.94 11.97
C GLU A 303 18.47 -9.58 11.25
N GLN A 304 18.57 -8.72 10.23
CA GLN A 304 17.42 -8.37 9.40
C GLN A 304 16.91 -9.58 8.61
N ALA A 305 17.81 -10.40 8.06
CA ALA A 305 17.45 -11.64 7.37
C ALA A 305 16.79 -12.67 8.30
N ARG A 306 17.32 -12.86 9.54
CA ARG A 306 16.68 -13.72 10.55
C ARG A 306 15.30 -13.23 10.95
N LEU A 307 15.13 -11.91 11.13
CA LEU A 307 13.83 -11.34 11.45
C LEU A 307 12.81 -11.59 10.33
N ILE A 308 13.22 -11.39 9.07
CA ILE A 308 12.37 -11.67 7.90
C ILE A 308 11.94 -13.14 7.90
N LEU A 309 12.86 -14.10 8.10
CA LEU A 309 12.53 -15.52 8.18
C LEU A 309 11.57 -15.84 9.34
N SER A 310 11.75 -15.21 10.50
CA SER A 310 10.88 -15.42 11.66
C SER A 310 9.43 -14.98 11.44
N LEU A 311 9.18 -14.08 10.48
CA LEU A 311 7.82 -13.67 10.09
C LEU A 311 7.11 -14.71 9.22
N TYR A 312 7.85 -15.63 8.60
CA TYR A 312 7.32 -16.69 7.74
C TYR A 312 7.32 -18.03 8.49
N ASN A 313 6.33 -18.22 9.36
CA ASN A 313 6.15 -19.45 10.14
C ASN A 313 4.96 -20.27 9.59
N ASP A 314 4.95 -20.54 8.28
CA ASP A 314 3.92 -21.34 7.60
C ASP A 314 4.31 -22.83 7.59
N ASP A 315 3.40 -23.74 7.91
CA ASP A 315 3.66 -25.19 7.99
C ASP A 315 3.95 -25.83 6.60
N ASP A 316 3.63 -25.12 5.51
CA ASP A 316 3.89 -25.55 4.13
C ASP A 316 5.27 -25.08 3.62
N GLU A 317 6.18 -26.03 3.44
CA GLU A 317 7.57 -25.81 3.01
C GLU A 317 7.67 -25.26 1.58
N ASP A 318 6.74 -25.63 0.70
CA ASP A 318 6.71 -25.14 -0.69
C ASP A 318 6.27 -23.66 -0.74
N THR A 319 5.25 -23.30 0.04
CA THR A 319 4.78 -21.92 0.19
C THR A 319 5.84 -21.04 0.84
N ARG A 320 6.51 -21.54 1.90
CA ARG A 320 7.63 -20.85 2.56
C ARG A 320 8.79 -20.59 1.59
N THR A 321 9.14 -21.57 0.77
CA THR A 321 10.20 -21.45 -0.25
C THR A 321 9.85 -20.39 -1.31
N GLN A 322 8.61 -20.38 -1.79
CA GLN A 322 8.15 -19.39 -2.78
C GLN A 322 8.15 -17.96 -2.21
N ASP A 323 7.75 -17.78 -0.95
CA ASP A 323 7.70 -16.48 -0.32
C ASP A 323 9.09 -15.94 0.02
N VAL A 324 10.01 -16.78 0.49
CA VAL A 324 11.42 -16.41 0.67
C VAL A 324 12.04 -16.01 -0.67
N HIS A 325 11.81 -16.77 -1.74
CA HIS A 325 12.29 -16.44 -3.08
C HIS A 325 11.76 -15.09 -3.58
N ARG A 326 10.47 -14.82 -3.39
CA ARG A 326 9.87 -13.52 -3.73
C ARG A 326 10.50 -12.38 -2.94
N GLN A 327 10.76 -12.60 -1.65
CA GLN A 327 11.32 -11.59 -0.77
C GLN A 327 12.78 -11.25 -1.14
N VAL A 328 13.58 -12.26 -1.50
CA VAL A 328 14.93 -12.05 -2.06
C VAL A 328 14.85 -11.16 -3.30
N GLN A 329 13.98 -11.45 -4.26
CA GLN A 329 13.86 -10.63 -5.48
C GLN A 329 13.41 -9.18 -5.20
N LEU A 330 12.55 -8.97 -4.19
CA LEU A 330 12.12 -7.63 -3.80
C LEU A 330 13.26 -6.84 -3.15
N LEU A 331 14.04 -7.47 -2.28
CA LEU A 331 15.22 -6.86 -1.64
C LEU A 331 16.30 -6.49 -2.66
N GLU A 332 16.53 -7.33 -3.66
CA GLU A 332 17.45 -7.06 -4.77
C GLU A 332 16.99 -5.88 -5.62
N ARG A 333 15.70 -5.84 -5.99
CA ARG A 333 15.12 -4.69 -6.73
C ARG A 333 15.17 -3.39 -5.93
N ALA A 334 15.06 -3.46 -4.62
CA ALA A 334 15.17 -2.32 -3.72
C ALA A 334 16.64 -1.90 -3.44
N GLY A 335 17.62 -2.65 -3.94
CA GLY A 335 19.05 -2.38 -3.73
C GLY A 335 19.62 -2.86 -2.40
N ALA A 336 18.86 -3.65 -1.64
CA ALA A 336 19.23 -4.20 -0.33
C ALA A 336 19.95 -5.56 -0.46
N TRP A 337 21.01 -5.58 -1.28
CA TRP A 337 21.72 -6.80 -1.68
C TRP A 337 22.35 -7.57 -0.51
N ASP A 338 22.76 -6.87 0.55
CA ASP A 338 23.39 -7.50 1.71
C ASP A 338 22.39 -8.34 2.52
N ILE A 339 21.15 -7.88 2.65
CA ILE A 339 20.07 -8.62 3.33
C ILE A 339 19.64 -9.80 2.47
N ALA A 340 19.51 -9.59 1.15
CA ALA A 340 19.18 -10.67 0.21
C ALA A 340 20.23 -11.80 0.24
N ARG A 341 21.52 -11.45 0.36
CA ARG A 341 22.62 -12.41 0.48
C ARG A 341 22.53 -13.22 1.78
N GLU A 342 22.30 -12.57 2.91
CA GLU A 342 22.15 -13.28 4.19
C GLU A 342 20.87 -14.12 4.25
N LEU A 343 19.79 -13.69 3.57
CA LEU A 343 18.56 -14.45 3.46
C LEU A 343 18.76 -15.75 2.65
N ARG A 344 19.49 -15.70 1.52
CA ARG A 344 19.90 -16.91 0.77
C ARG A 344 20.81 -17.83 1.58
N ARG A 345 21.69 -17.26 2.40
CA ARG A 345 22.62 -18.05 3.25
C ARG A 345 21.88 -18.80 4.35
N LEU A 346 20.86 -18.16 4.94
CA LEU A 346 20.05 -18.75 6.00
C LEU A 346 19.00 -19.74 5.48
N TYR A 347 18.56 -19.57 4.23
CA TYR A 347 17.59 -20.45 3.57
C TYR A 347 17.99 -20.68 2.11
N PRO A 348 18.82 -21.71 1.83
CA PRO A 348 19.25 -22.04 0.48
C PRO A 348 18.03 -22.44 -0.36
N LEU A 349 17.80 -21.73 -1.46
CA LEU A 349 16.70 -22.04 -2.36
C LEU A 349 17.16 -23.12 -3.35
N PRO A 350 16.27 -24.03 -3.79
CA PRO A 350 16.64 -25.18 -4.63
C PRO A 350 17.26 -24.83 -6.00
N ASP A 351 17.19 -23.58 -6.45
CA ASP A 351 17.87 -23.11 -7.67
C ASP A 351 19.37 -22.77 -7.45
N ASP A 352 19.86 -22.78 -6.20
CA ASP A 352 21.24 -22.40 -5.85
C ASP A 352 22.22 -23.60 -5.75
N GLU A 353 21.73 -24.86 -5.82
CA GLU A 353 22.59 -26.07 -5.75
C GLU A 353 23.08 -26.56 -7.13
N ASP A 354 22.60 -26.02 -8.25
CA ASP A 354 23.00 -26.44 -9.61
C ASP A 354 23.99 -25.46 -10.28
N PHE A 355 25.06 -25.09 -9.58
CA PHE A 355 26.26 -24.51 -10.23
C PHE A 355 27.55 -25.13 -9.69
N GLU A 356 27.59 -26.45 -9.53
CA GLU A 356 28.86 -27.19 -9.64
C GLU A 356 29.31 -27.20 -11.11
N GLU A 357 30.13 -26.20 -11.45
CA GLU A 357 31.34 -26.35 -12.26
C GLU A 357 31.20 -27.12 -13.59
N ALA A 358 30.37 -26.63 -14.51
CA ALA A 358 30.51 -26.97 -15.93
C ALA A 358 31.48 -25.98 -16.61
N GLU A 359 32.69 -26.45 -16.90
CA GLU A 359 33.73 -25.73 -17.64
C GLU A 359 33.21 -25.01 -18.91
N PRO A 360 33.70 -23.78 -19.22
CA PRO A 360 33.32 -23.10 -20.45
C PRO A 360 34.13 -23.62 -21.64
N ALA A 361 33.57 -24.59 -22.38
CA ALA A 361 34.10 -24.98 -23.68
C ALA A 361 33.82 -23.86 -24.72
N HIS A 362 34.89 -23.15 -25.07
CA HIS A 362 35.04 -22.36 -26.29
C HIS A 362 34.56 -23.11 -27.54
N GLY A 363 33.71 -22.50 -28.40
CA GLY A 363 33.42 -23.12 -29.69
C GLY A 363 32.33 -22.58 -30.63
N ARG A 364 32.41 -21.30 -31.04
CA ARG A 364 32.23 -20.85 -32.45
C ARG A 364 30.86 -21.05 -33.19
N ARG A 365 30.14 -19.92 -33.34
CA ARG A 365 29.40 -19.36 -34.53
C ARG A 365 28.52 -20.25 -35.44
N SER A 366 27.24 -19.87 -35.60
CA SER A 366 26.57 -19.41 -36.86
C SER A 366 25.05 -19.25 -36.57
N ALA A 367 24.42 -18.08 -36.57
CA ALA A 367 23.88 -17.28 -37.69
C ALA A 367 22.95 -18.04 -38.68
N PHE A 368 21.67 -17.63 -38.67
CA PHE A 368 20.55 -17.81 -39.62
C PHE A 368 19.89 -19.19 -39.82
N ASP A 369 18.59 -19.31 -39.50
CA ASP A 369 17.52 -19.33 -40.51
C ASP A 369 16.09 -19.30 -39.91
N LEU A 370 15.22 -18.48 -40.52
CA LEU A 370 13.77 -18.45 -40.36
C LEU A 370 13.15 -19.21 -41.56
N ALA A 371 12.25 -20.18 -41.33
CA ALA A 371 11.04 -20.44 -42.13
C ALA A 371 10.39 -21.82 -41.85
N GLY A 372 9.04 -21.85 -41.87
CA GLY A 372 8.20 -23.02 -42.17
C GLY A 372 7.78 -23.85 -40.95
N ALA A 373 6.58 -23.68 -40.40
CA ALA A 373 5.33 -24.31 -40.87
C ALA A 373 5.44 -25.83 -41.01
N ASP A 374 4.74 -26.62 -40.20
CA ASP A 374 3.37 -27.10 -40.48
C ASP A 374 2.95 -28.15 -39.43
N TRP A 375 1.64 -28.42 -39.39
CA TRP A 375 0.91 -29.53 -38.74
C TRP A 375 -0.01 -29.24 -37.56
N ILE A 376 -1.20 -28.81 -38.00
CA ILE A 376 -2.57 -28.97 -37.50
C ILE A 376 -2.96 -30.44 -37.23
N GLY A 377 -3.87 -30.62 -36.26
CA GLY A 377 -4.88 -31.69 -36.21
C GLY A 377 -5.83 -31.44 -35.04
N HIS A 378 -6.87 -30.59 -35.19
CA HIS A 378 -8.30 -30.96 -35.34
C HIS A 378 -8.74 -32.11 -34.41
N GLU A 379 -9.75 -31.93 -33.56
CA GLU A 379 -11.15 -32.04 -34.00
C GLU A 379 -12.12 -31.27 -33.08
N THR A 380 -12.94 -30.42 -33.71
CA THR A 380 -14.14 -29.79 -33.16
C THR A 380 -15.33 -30.56 -33.68
N ASP A 381 -16.34 -30.83 -32.84
CA ASP A 381 -17.68 -31.15 -33.33
C ASP A 381 -18.76 -30.41 -32.52
N THR A 382 -19.47 -29.56 -33.24
CA THR A 382 -20.82 -29.02 -33.03
C THR A 382 -21.37 -28.74 -34.45
N PRO A 383 -22.66 -28.46 -34.70
CA PRO A 383 -23.87 -28.54 -33.86
C PRO A 383 -25.06 -29.16 -34.65
N THR A 384 -26.28 -29.19 -34.08
CA THR A 384 -27.49 -28.81 -34.85
C THR A 384 -28.68 -28.47 -33.94
N ASN A 385 -29.57 -27.72 -34.55
CA ASN A 385 -30.53 -26.77 -34.01
C ASN A 385 -31.98 -27.28 -34.17
N THR A 386 -32.91 -26.61 -33.48
CA THR A 386 -34.37 -26.54 -33.67
C THR A 386 -35.24 -27.76 -33.30
N ARG A 387 -36.27 -27.55 -32.45
CA ARG A 387 -37.65 -27.26 -32.90
C ARG A 387 -38.65 -27.19 -31.72
N ASN A 388 -39.55 -26.22 -31.83
CA ASN A 388 -40.74 -25.95 -31.01
C ASN A 388 -41.65 -27.16 -30.70
N GLY A 389 -42.37 -27.04 -29.57
CA GLY A 389 -43.84 -27.10 -29.61
C GLY A 389 -44.55 -28.19 -28.80
N ASP A 390 -45.42 -27.73 -27.91
CA ASP A 390 -46.69 -28.32 -27.46
C ASP A 390 -46.73 -29.56 -26.54
N GLY A 391 -47.17 -29.29 -25.29
CA GLY A 391 -48.52 -29.68 -24.87
C GLY A 391 -48.74 -31.04 -24.20
N ALA A 392 -48.59 -31.08 -22.87
CA ALA A 392 -49.45 -31.76 -21.85
C ALA A 392 -49.85 -33.27 -22.05
N PRO A 393 -50.56 -33.95 -21.11
CA PRO A 393 -50.89 -33.63 -19.71
C PRO A 393 -50.71 -34.83 -18.72
N LEU A 394 -51.09 -34.60 -17.45
CA LEU A 394 -51.59 -35.56 -16.44
C LEU A 394 -50.66 -36.67 -15.90
N ARG A 395 -50.21 -36.52 -14.64
CA ARG A 395 -50.86 -37.12 -13.46
C ARG A 395 -50.31 -36.58 -12.15
#